data_AF-A0A538RL27-F1
#
_entry.id   AF-A0A538RL27-F1
#
_cell.length_a   1.000
_cell.length_b   1.000
_cell.length_c   1.000
_cell.angle_alpha   90.00
_cell.angle_beta   90.00
_cell.angle_gamma   90.00
#
_symmetry.space_group_name_H-M   'P 1'
#
loop_
_entity.id
_entity.type
_entity.pdbx_description
1 polymer ?
#
loop_
_entity_poly.entity_id
_entity_poly.type
_entity_poly.pdbx_seq_one_letter_code
_entity_poly.pdbx_strand_id
1 'polypeptide(L)'
;MSPYAKDSETKTLALLEEALAQKSSWSPPAQVLDQLQAAAAGDVQELLGHLQARGAEYAQDAQKKLRARGETEAKAMRHILETQKTHIAQTAVRYEKEDQRGLFPELEEERRQLEDNKRYWSKRLAMLDQELKTEPERVAEVYQVKAQRVEPVGLVYLWPVTG
;
A
#
# COMPACT_ATOMS: atom_id res chain seq x y z
N MET A 1 2.92 -31.42 17.70
CA MET A 1 2.21 -30.89 16.52
C MET A 1 2.56 -29.42 16.40
N SER A 2 3.05 -28.96 15.24
CA SER A 2 3.28 -27.52 15.07
C SER A 2 1.93 -26.83 14.94
N PRO A 3 1.61 -25.83 15.78
CA PRO A 3 0.44 -24.98 15.55
C PRO A 3 0.55 -24.34 14.15
N TYR A 4 -0.58 -24.22 13.44
CA TYR A 4 -0.71 -23.51 12.15
C TYR A 4 -0.02 -24.10 10.91
N ALA A 5 0.19 -25.41 10.81
CA ALA A 5 0.48 -25.99 9.49
C ALA A 5 -0.73 -25.76 8.54
N LYS A 6 -0.49 -25.38 7.28
CA LYS A 6 -1.54 -24.88 6.33
C LYS A 6 -2.77 -25.80 6.22
N ASP A 7 -2.53 -27.11 6.19
CA ASP A 7 -3.59 -28.13 6.15
C ASP A 7 -4.28 -28.34 7.51
N SER A 8 -3.58 -28.07 8.61
CA SER A 8 -4.15 -28.17 9.97
C SER A 8 -5.08 -26.99 10.28
N GLU A 9 -4.72 -25.76 9.87
CA GLU A 9 -5.53 -24.58 10.14
C GLU A 9 -6.88 -24.63 9.43
N THR A 10 -6.87 -25.01 8.15
CA THR A 10 -8.11 -25.14 7.36
C THR A 10 -9.07 -26.13 8.01
N LYS A 11 -8.54 -27.24 8.54
CA LYS A 11 -9.34 -28.22 9.28
C LYS A 11 -9.82 -27.67 10.62
N THR A 12 -8.97 -26.96 11.36
CA THR A 12 -9.36 -26.33 12.65
C THR A 12 -10.45 -25.28 12.46
N LEU A 13 -10.37 -24.46 11.41
CA LEU A 13 -11.40 -23.47 11.06
C LEU A 13 -12.71 -24.15 10.66
N ALA A 14 -12.66 -25.21 9.83
CA ALA A 14 -13.85 -25.98 9.48
C ALA A 14 -14.52 -26.60 10.72
N LEU A 15 -13.73 -27.16 11.65
CA LEU A 15 -14.23 -27.69 12.92
C LEU A 15 -14.83 -26.59 13.80
N LEU A 16 -14.22 -25.40 13.83
CA LEU A 16 -14.76 -24.26 14.57
C LEU A 16 -16.09 -23.78 13.98
N GLU A 17 -16.18 -23.64 12.67
CA GLU A 17 -17.43 -23.27 11.98
C GLU A 17 -18.53 -24.30 12.23
N GLU A 18 -18.20 -25.58 12.15
CA GLU A 18 -19.14 -26.66 12.45
C GLU A 18 -19.61 -26.61 13.91
N ALA A 19 -18.69 -26.40 14.86
CA ALA A 19 -19.02 -26.30 16.27
C ALA A 19 -19.88 -25.07 16.59
N LEU A 20 -19.64 -23.93 15.92
CA LEU A 20 -20.46 -22.71 16.06
C LEU A 20 -21.84 -22.86 15.41
N ALA A 21 -21.95 -23.64 14.33
CA ALA A 21 -23.22 -23.91 13.65
C ALA A 21 -24.08 -24.94 14.41
N GLN A 22 -23.44 -25.90 15.09
CA GLN A 22 -24.14 -26.85 15.94
C GLN A 22 -24.68 -26.13 17.18
N LYS A 23 -26.00 -26.15 17.35
CA LYS A 23 -26.68 -25.59 18.53
C LYS A 23 -26.53 -26.54 19.72
N SER A 24 -25.31 -26.65 20.24
CA SER A 24 -25.00 -27.48 21.40
C SER A 24 -25.34 -26.73 22.68
N SER A 25 -26.18 -27.33 23.53
CA SER A 25 -26.40 -26.88 24.92
C SER A 25 -25.34 -27.41 25.88
N TRP A 26 -24.40 -28.22 25.37
CA TRP A 26 -23.36 -28.83 26.19
C TRP A 26 -22.29 -27.81 26.53
N SER A 27 -21.89 -27.77 27.80
CA SER A 27 -20.78 -26.93 28.29
C SER A 27 -19.80 -27.80 29.07
N PRO A 28 -18.49 -27.51 29.00
CA PRO A 28 -17.51 -28.20 29.83
C PRO A 28 -17.82 -28.02 31.32
N PRO A 29 -17.44 -28.97 32.18
CA PRO A 29 -17.56 -28.82 33.63
C PRO A 29 -16.88 -27.55 34.14
N ALA A 30 -17.41 -26.94 35.20
CA ALA A 30 -16.89 -25.68 35.76
C ALA A 30 -15.39 -25.72 36.07
N GLN A 31 -14.88 -26.85 36.58
CA GLN A 31 -13.46 -27.04 36.87
C GLN A 31 -12.58 -26.93 35.62
N VAL A 32 -13.06 -27.40 34.47
CA VAL A 32 -12.35 -27.29 33.19
C VAL A 32 -12.36 -25.84 32.72
N LEU A 33 -13.50 -25.14 32.87
CA LEU A 33 -13.60 -23.72 32.54
C LEU A 33 -12.63 -22.88 33.39
N ASP A 34 -12.55 -23.12 34.69
CA ASP A 34 -11.62 -22.41 35.59
C ASP A 34 -10.16 -22.65 35.20
N GLN A 35 -9.81 -23.89 34.85
CA GLN A 35 -8.46 -24.22 34.37
C GLN A 35 -8.12 -23.51 33.06
N LEU A 36 -9.03 -23.50 32.08
CA LEU A 36 -8.82 -22.82 30.80
C LEU A 36 -8.72 -21.31 30.98
N GLN A 37 -9.54 -20.72 31.86
CA GLN A 37 -9.45 -19.29 32.18
C GLN A 37 -8.12 -18.94 32.85
N ALA A 38 -7.63 -19.78 33.77
CA ALA A 38 -6.34 -19.59 34.41
C ALA A 38 -5.16 -19.73 33.42
N ALA A 39 -5.26 -20.63 32.44
CA ALA A 39 -4.24 -20.87 31.42
C ALA A 39 -4.26 -19.83 30.27
N ALA A 40 -5.40 -19.19 30.00
CA ALA A 40 -5.62 -18.36 28.82
C ALA A 40 -4.54 -17.30 28.56
N ALA A 41 -4.06 -16.61 29.60
CA ALA A 41 -3.01 -15.61 29.44
C ALA A 41 -1.68 -16.22 28.97
N GLY A 42 -1.33 -17.42 29.47
CA GLY A 42 -0.16 -18.18 29.03
C GLY A 42 -0.32 -18.69 27.61
N ASP A 43 -1.47 -19.29 27.30
CA ASP A 43 -1.77 -19.82 25.97
C ASP A 43 -1.70 -18.73 24.89
N VAL A 44 -2.20 -17.52 25.17
CA VAL A 44 -2.05 -16.37 24.26
C VAL A 44 -0.58 -16.01 24.05
N GLN A 45 0.25 -16.01 25.09
CA GLN A 45 1.67 -15.70 24.96
C GLN A 45 2.41 -16.75 24.12
N GLU A 46 2.10 -18.03 24.32
CA GLU A 46 2.67 -19.13 23.54
C GLU A 46 2.26 -19.06 22.06
N LEU A 47 0.98 -18.79 21.78
CA LEU A 47 0.47 -18.67 20.41
C LEU A 47 0.93 -17.39 19.71
N LEU A 48 1.16 -16.31 20.45
CA LEU A 48 1.57 -15.03 19.88
C LEU A 48 2.88 -15.14 19.11
N GLY A 49 3.85 -15.91 19.60
CA GLY A 49 5.13 -16.13 18.90
C GLY A 49 4.93 -16.73 17.51
N HIS A 50 4.02 -17.71 17.39
CA HIS A 50 3.67 -18.31 16.10
C HIS A 50 2.94 -17.33 15.17
N LEU A 51 2.03 -16.53 15.71
CA LEU A 51 1.32 -15.49 14.94
C LEU A 51 2.26 -14.39 14.46
N GLN A 52 3.26 -14.01 15.26
CA GLN A 52 4.29 -13.04 14.87
C GLN A 52 5.16 -13.56 13.73
N ALA A 53 5.64 -14.80 13.81
CA ALA A 53 6.44 -15.40 12.75
C ALA A 53 5.67 -15.44 11.42
N ARG A 54 4.43 -15.92 11.45
CA ARG A 54 3.56 -15.95 10.28
C ARG A 54 3.19 -14.55 9.78
N GLY A 55 2.92 -13.63 10.69
CA GLY A 55 2.67 -12.22 10.37
C GLY A 55 3.85 -11.60 9.62
N ALA A 56 5.08 -11.93 10.00
CA ALA A 56 6.28 -11.48 9.31
C ALA A 56 6.38 -12.03 7.87
N GLU A 57 6.02 -13.29 7.64
CA GLU A 57 5.95 -13.87 6.29
C GLU A 57 4.95 -13.13 5.40
N TYR A 58 3.72 -12.93 5.90
CA TYR A 58 2.70 -12.18 5.17
C TYR A 58 3.10 -10.73 4.94
N ALA A 59 3.75 -10.11 5.93
CA ALA A 59 4.23 -8.75 5.80
C ALA A 59 5.33 -8.63 4.75
N GLN A 60 6.24 -9.60 4.66
CA GLN A 60 7.27 -9.65 3.62
C GLN A 60 6.65 -9.73 2.22
N ASP A 61 5.65 -10.58 2.05
CA ASP A 61 4.94 -10.70 0.77
C ASP A 61 4.15 -9.44 0.41
N ALA A 62 3.50 -8.82 1.39
CA ALA A 62 2.83 -7.54 1.21
C ALA A 62 3.83 -6.43 0.83
N GLN A 63 4.98 -6.35 1.50
CA GLN A 63 6.05 -5.40 1.18
C GLN A 63 6.56 -5.58 -0.25
N LYS A 64 6.78 -6.82 -0.71
CA LYS A 64 7.18 -7.09 -2.10
C LYS A 64 6.14 -6.56 -3.10
N LYS A 65 4.85 -6.82 -2.85
CA LYS A 65 3.76 -6.35 -3.71
C LYS A 65 3.65 -4.82 -3.72
N LEU A 66 3.73 -4.19 -2.55
CA LEU A 66 3.70 -2.73 -2.41
C LEU A 66 4.89 -2.08 -3.11
N ARG A 67 6.10 -2.64 -2.97
CA ARG A 67 7.29 -2.16 -3.67
C ARG A 67 7.14 -2.26 -5.18
N ALA A 68 6.71 -3.40 -5.71
CA ALA A 68 6.48 -3.57 -7.14
C ALA A 68 5.46 -2.57 -7.69
N ARG A 69 4.41 -2.29 -6.90
CA ARG A 69 3.41 -1.27 -7.23
C ARG A 69 4.00 0.13 -7.21
N GLY A 70 4.74 0.49 -6.17
CA GLY A 70 5.42 1.79 -6.05
C GLY A 70 6.40 2.04 -7.20
N GLU A 71 7.17 1.03 -7.60
CA GLU A 71 8.07 1.10 -8.76
C GLU A 71 7.30 1.32 -10.08
N THR A 72 6.15 0.66 -10.24
CA THR A 72 5.30 0.80 -11.42
C THR A 72 4.69 2.21 -11.50
N GLU A 73 4.15 2.70 -10.40
CA GLU A 73 3.54 4.03 -10.33
C GLU A 73 4.59 5.16 -10.43
N ALA A 74 5.78 4.97 -9.87
CA ALA A 74 6.90 5.90 -10.05
C ALA A 74 7.35 6.01 -11.51
N LYS A 75 7.40 4.88 -12.24
CA LYS A 75 7.68 4.88 -13.68
C LYS A 75 6.59 5.60 -14.47
N ALA A 76 5.31 5.37 -14.13
CA ALA A 76 4.20 6.08 -14.74
C ALA A 76 4.27 7.60 -14.47
N MET A 77 4.60 8.00 -13.24
CA MET A 77 4.80 9.40 -12.87
C MET A 77 5.91 10.04 -13.71
N ARG A 78 7.07 9.39 -13.81
CA ARG A 78 8.17 9.87 -14.67
C ARG A 78 7.71 10.05 -16.12
N HIS A 79 7.02 9.05 -16.68
CA HIS A 79 6.53 9.11 -18.05
C HIS A 79 5.57 10.28 -18.29
N ILE A 80 4.66 10.56 -17.35
CA ILE A 80 3.75 11.70 -17.42
C ILE A 80 4.55 13.02 -17.44
N LEU A 81 5.51 13.18 -16.54
CA LEU A 81 6.33 14.38 -16.44
C LEU A 81 7.21 14.59 -17.68
N GLU A 82 7.81 13.53 -18.23
CA GLU A 82 8.59 13.57 -19.49
C GLU A 82 7.72 13.96 -20.68
N THR A 83 6.50 13.44 -20.74
CA THR A 83 5.52 13.78 -21.79
C THR A 83 5.13 15.25 -21.70
N GLN A 84 4.85 15.75 -20.49
CA GLN A 84 4.56 17.17 -20.27
C GLN A 84 5.73 18.05 -20.67
N LYS A 85 6.96 17.70 -20.26
CA LYS A 85 8.18 18.43 -20.59
C LYS A 85 8.37 18.51 -22.11
N THR A 86 8.20 17.40 -22.80
CA THR A 86 8.32 17.31 -24.26
C THR A 86 7.28 18.19 -24.95
N HIS A 87 6.02 18.10 -24.53
CA HIS A 87 4.93 18.90 -25.12
C HIS A 87 5.16 20.40 -24.92
N ILE A 88 5.55 20.83 -23.72
CA ILE A 88 5.84 22.25 -23.43
C ILE A 88 7.05 22.74 -24.24
N ALA A 89 8.12 21.95 -24.32
CA ALA A 89 9.30 22.31 -25.11
C ALA A 89 8.97 22.45 -26.60
N GLN A 90 8.21 21.51 -27.16
CA GLN A 90 7.75 21.58 -28.55
C GLN A 90 6.85 22.79 -28.80
N THR A 91 5.94 23.09 -27.87
CA THR A 91 5.07 24.27 -27.94
C THR A 91 5.92 25.55 -27.93
N ALA A 92 6.86 25.68 -27.00
CA ALA A 92 7.74 26.86 -26.91
C ALA A 92 8.54 27.08 -28.20
N VAL A 93 9.15 26.02 -28.76
CA VAL A 93 9.90 26.10 -30.02
C VAL A 93 9.01 26.47 -31.21
N ARG A 94 7.77 25.94 -31.26
CA ARG A 94 6.83 26.29 -32.32
C ARG A 94 6.47 27.77 -32.28
N TYR A 95 6.13 28.29 -31.09
CA TYR A 95 5.79 29.70 -30.91
C TYR A 95 6.96 30.61 -31.23
N GLU A 96 8.19 30.23 -30.85
CA GLU A 96 9.39 30.99 -31.20
C GLU A 96 9.63 31.07 -32.72
N LYS A 97 9.37 29.98 -33.45
CA LYS A 97 9.44 29.99 -34.93
C LYS A 97 8.35 30.82 -35.59
N GLU A 98 7.14 30.83 -35.03
CA GLU A 98 6.04 31.65 -35.53
C GLU A 98 6.31 33.15 -35.30
N ASP A 99 6.95 33.49 -34.17
CA ASP A 99 7.40 34.85 -33.81
C ASP A 99 8.48 35.35 -34.78
N GLN A 100 9.51 34.54 -35.05
CA GLN A 100 10.56 34.86 -36.02
C GLN A 100 10.05 35.06 -37.45
N ARG A 101 8.91 34.45 -37.82
CA ARG A 101 8.28 34.60 -39.14
C ARG A 101 7.40 35.84 -39.25
N GLY A 102 7.26 36.63 -38.19
CA GLY A 102 6.39 37.81 -38.17
C GLY A 102 4.90 37.45 -38.29
N LEU A 103 4.51 36.23 -37.87
CA LEU A 103 3.12 35.77 -37.97
C LEU A 103 2.23 36.32 -36.84
N PHE A 104 2.79 37.03 -35.86
CA PHE A 104 2.04 37.65 -34.76
C PHE A 104 1.82 39.15 -35.02
N PRO A 105 0.66 39.72 -34.64
CA PRO A 105 0.33 41.11 -34.95
C PRO A 105 1.16 42.11 -34.14
N GLU A 106 1.24 43.35 -34.64
CA GLU A 106 2.08 44.44 -34.10
C GLU A 106 1.53 45.07 -32.81
N LEU A 107 0.44 44.53 -32.25
CA LEU A 107 -0.23 45.07 -31.07
C LEU A 107 0.58 44.81 -29.80
N GLU A 108 0.72 45.85 -28.97
CA GLU A 108 1.52 45.82 -27.74
C GLU A 108 1.01 44.80 -26.71
N GLU A 109 -0.31 44.59 -26.65
CA GLU A 109 -0.94 43.59 -25.78
C GLU A 109 -0.55 42.16 -26.14
N GLU A 110 -0.46 41.82 -27.42
CA GLU A 110 -0.09 40.48 -27.89
C GLU A 110 1.39 40.20 -27.67
N ARG A 111 2.26 41.20 -27.84
CA ARG A 111 3.67 41.12 -27.46
C ARG A 111 3.85 40.80 -25.98
N ARG A 112 3.08 41.48 -25.12
CA ARG A 112 3.11 41.22 -23.67
C ARG A 112 2.65 39.80 -23.33
N GLN A 113 1.60 39.31 -23.98
CA GLN A 113 1.14 37.92 -23.82
C GLN A 113 2.22 36.90 -24.25
N LEU A 114 2.93 37.15 -25.35
CA LEU A 114 4.02 36.30 -25.81
C LEU A 114 5.19 36.26 -24.82
N GLU A 115 5.59 37.40 -24.27
CA GLU A 115 6.63 37.45 -23.24
C GLU A 115 6.23 36.69 -21.97
N ASP A 116 4.98 36.83 -21.54
CA ASP A 116 4.47 36.15 -20.35
C ASP A 116 4.38 34.63 -20.57
N ASN A 117 3.99 34.20 -21.78
CA ASN A 117 4.04 32.79 -22.17
C ASN A 117 5.48 32.24 -22.17
N LYS A 118 6.45 32.97 -22.72
CA LYS A 118 7.88 32.59 -22.69
C LYS A 118 8.39 32.44 -21.25
N ARG A 119 8.08 33.42 -20.39
CA ARG A 119 8.42 33.39 -18.95
C ARG A 119 7.79 32.18 -18.26
N TYR A 120 6.51 31.92 -18.53
CA TYR A 120 5.77 30.78 -17.97
C TYR A 120 6.39 29.44 -18.38
N TRP A 121 6.66 29.22 -19.67
CA TRP A 121 7.26 27.96 -20.15
C TRP A 121 8.65 27.71 -19.58
N SER A 122 9.50 28.74 -19.53
CA SER A 122 10.82 28.64 -18.91
C SER A 122 10.72 28.21 -17.44
N LYS A 123 9.85 28.86 -16.66
CA LYS A 123 9.60 28.50 -15.26
C LYS A 123 9.05 27.09 -15.12
N ARG A 124 8.08 26.69 -15.94
CA ARG A 124 7.46 25.35 -15.85
C ARG A 124 8.44 24.24 -16.25
N LEU A 125 9.29 24.45 -17.25
CA LEU A 125 10.34 23.49 -17.63
C LEU A 125 11.35 23.30 -16.50
N ALA A 126 11.79 24.38 -15.84
CA ALA A 126 12.67 24.30 -14.67
C ALA A 126 12.01 23.57 -13.48
N MET A 127 10.70 23.78 -13.26
CA MET A 127 9.95 23.03 -12.24
C MET A 127 9.85 21.54 -12.60
N LEU A 128 9.54 21.21 -13.86
CA LEU A 128 9.50 19.83 -14.34
C LEU A 128 10.84 19.10 -14.16
N ASP A 129 11.97 19.80 -14.33
CA ASP A 129 13.30 19.23 -14.07
C ASP A 129 13.55 18.88 -12.60
N GLN A 130 12.93 19.63 -11.68
CA GLN A 130 12.94 19.29 -10.26
C GLN A 130 11.98 18.15 -9.96
N GLU A 131 10.74 18.22 -10.46
CA GLU A 131 9.71 17.19 -10.27
C GLU A 131 10.16 15.82 -10.80
N LEU A 132 10.86 15.77 -11.94
CA LEU A 132 11.42 14.53 -12.48
C LEU A 132 12.42 13.84 -11.56
N LYS A 133 13.06 14.58 -10.66
CA LYS A 133 13.98 14.06 -9.65
C LYS A 133 13.23 13.60 -8.40
N THR A 134 12.26 14.38 -7.93
CA THR A 134 11.65 14.18 -6.61
C THR A 134 10.34 13.40 -6.63
N GLU A 135 9.45 13.65 -7.61
CA GLU A 135 8.09 13.10 -7.57
C GLU A 135 8.03 11.59 -7.79
N PRO A 136 8.79 10.97 -8.72
CA PRO A 136 8.81 9.51 -8.84
C PRO A 136 9.25 8.83 -7.54
N GLU A 137 10.24 9.39 -6.85
CA GLU A 137 10.73 8.86 -5.58
C GLU A 137 9.69 9.02 -4.48
N ARG A 138 9.08 10.20 -4.37
CA ARG A 138 7.99 10.48 -3.42
C ARG A 138 6.82 9.51 -3.58
N VAL A 139 6.44 9.17 -4.82
CA VAL A 139 5.39 8.18 -5.10
C VAL A 139 5.81 6.79 -4.60
N ALA A 140 7.05 6.37 -4.86
CA ALA A 140 7.54 5.08 -4.38
C ALA A 140 7.59 4.99 -2.84
N GLU A 141 7.94 6.08 -2.15
CA GLU A 141 8.02 6.15 -0.69
C GLU A 141 6.68 5.92 0.01
N VAL A 142 5.55 6.35 -0.60
CA VAL A 142 4.20 6.14 -0.04
C VAL A 142 3.90 4.65 0.17
N TYR A 143 4.49 3.79 -0.65
CA TYR A 143 4.30 2.34 -0.59
C TYR A 143 5.21 1.63 0.42
N GLN A 144 6.10 2.35 1.12
CA GLN A 144 6.94 1.77 2.15
C GLN A 144 6.14 1.50 3.42
N VAL A 145 6.25 0.27 3.93
CA VAL A 145 5.62 -0.13 5.20
C VAL A 145 6.42 0.47 6.36
N LYS A 146 5.80 1.39 7.11
CA LYS A 146 6.44 2.08 8.25
C LYS A 146 6.31 1.35 9.58
N ALA A 147 5.27 0.54 9.74
CA ALA A 147 5.01 -0.18 10.97
C ALA A 147 4.25 -1.48 10.70
N GLN A 148 4.50 -2.49 11.53
CA GLN A 148 3.82 -3.77 11.52
C GLN A 148 3.50 -4.14 12.96
N ARG A 149 2.29 -4.61 13.21
CA ARG A 149 1.84 -5.02 14.53
C ARG A 149 0.87 -6.18 14.41
N VAL A 150 1.05 -7.18 15.28
CA VAL A 150 0.13 -8.29 15.44
C VAL A 150 -0.47 -8.16 16.84
N GLU A 151 -1.80 -8.11 16.91
CA GLU A 151 -2.55 -8.06 18.16
C GLU A 151 -3.48 -9.26 18.27
N PRO A 152 -3.43 -10.04 19.36
CA PRO A 152 -4.42 -11.06 19.63
C PRO A 152 -5.75 -10.38 20.02
N VAL A 153 -6.84 -10.74 19.34
CA VAL A 153 -8.18 -10.21 19.62
C VAL A 153 -9.04 -11.15 20.45
N GLY A 154 -8.68 -12.44 20.51
CA GLY A 154 -9.41 -13.45 21.26
C GLY A 154 -8.74 -14.82 21.18
N LEU A 155 -9.16 -15.72 22.07
CA LEU A 155 -8.75 -17.12 22.11
C LEU A 155 -10.00 -18.00 22.13
N VAL A 156 -9.97 -19.10 21.37
CA VAL A 156 -11.06 -20.06 21.30
C VAL A 156 -10.52 -21.45 21.59
N TYR A 157 -11.19 -22.17 22.49
CA TYR A 157 -10.91 -23.57 22.79
C TYR A 157 -11.96 -24.45 22.13
N LEU A 158 -11.53 -25.40 21.30
CA LEU A 158 -12.40 -26.46 20.79
C LEU A 158 -12.32 -27.64 21.76
N TRP A 159 -13.45 -27.97 22.39
CA TRP A 159 -13.54 -29.05 23.37
C TRP A 159 -14.49 -30.16 22.89
N PRO A 160 -14.08 -31.44 22.92
CA PRO A 160 -14.90 -32.54 22.43
C PRO A 160 -16.08 -32.84 23.36
N VAL A 161 -17.23 -33.15 22.76
CA VAL A 161 -18.47 -33.52 23.50
C VAL A 161 -18.41 -34.97 24.00
N THR A 162 -17.50 -35.78 23.45
CA THR A 162 -17.24 -37.17 23.84
C THR A 162 -15.74 -37.37 24.01
N GLY A 163 -15.33 -37.77 25.22
CA GLY A 163 -13.98 -38.25 25.55
C GLY A 163 -14.04 -39.71 25.98
#